data_AF-A0A399NTW3-F1
#
_entry.id   AF-A0A399NTW3-F1
#
_cell.length_a   1.000
_cell.length_b   1.000
_cell.length_c   1.000
_cell.angle_alpha   90.00
_cell.angle_beta   90.00
_cell.angle_gamma   90.00
#
_symmetry.space_group_name_H-M   'P 1'
#
loop_
_entity.id
_entity.type
_entity.pdbx_description
1 polymer ?
#
loop_
_entity_poly.entity_id
_entity_poly.type
_entity_poly.pdbx_seq_one_letter_code
_entity_poly.pdbx_strand_id
1 'polypeptide(L)'
;AADAGSPAAPDADDRAGRGFFDLLVQDARQASAESVGDEEDRAFYKLPVLKRMVIMLGGPAMNFLLAIVLFAIVLCGFGVTTPTTTVGQVNACIVPAGSTASADAATCPAGAPAAPG
;
A
#
# COMPACT_ATOMS: atom_id res chain seq x y z
N ALA A 1 11.11 43.56 2.59
CA ALA A 1 10.92 42.10 2.41
C ALA A 1 9.70 41.73 3.25
N ALA A 2 8.49 41.67 2.70
CA ALA A 2 7.88 40.52 1.98
C ALA A 2 7.89 39.26 2.86
N ASP A 3 6.84 38.50 3.10
CA ASP A 3 5.39 38.58 2.86
C ASP A 3 4.86 37.47 3.80
N ALA A 4 4.09 37.82 4.84
CA ALA A 4 3.47 36.81 5.69
C ALA A 4 2.20 36.36 4.97
N GLY A 5 2.33 35.26 4.23
CA GLY A 5 1.22 34.58 3.57
C GLY A 5 0.07 34.39 4.53
N SER A 6 -0.99 35.16 4.31
CA SER A 6 -2.28 35.06 4.97
C SER A 6 -2.79 33.61 4.88
N PRO A 7 -3.23 32.95 5.97
CA PRO A 7 -3.91 31.67 5.82
C PRO A 7 -5.24 31.96 5.12
N ALA A 8 -5.37 31.46 3.89
CA ALA A 8 -6.61 31.48 3.14
C ALA A 8 -7.74 30.99 4.06
N ALA A 9 -8.75 31.84 4.26
CA ALA A 9 -9.95 31.48 4.98
C ALA A 9 -10.56 30.27 4.25
N PRO A 10 -10.89 29.17 4.96
CA PRO A 10 -11.48 28.02 4.29
C PRO A 10 -12.81 28.43 3.68
N ASP A 11 -13.06 27.98 2.45
CA ASP A 11 -14.25 28.27 1.68
C ASP A 11 -15.51 27.90 2.49
N ALA A 12 -16.59 28.68 2.33
CA ALA A 12 -17.81 28.51 3.10
C ALA A 12 -18.42 27.10 2.95
N ASP A 13 -18.11 26.41 1.86
CA ASP A 13 -18.49 25.04 1.56
C ASP A 13 -17.82 24.01 2.50
N ASP A 14 -16.56 24.23 2.87
CA ASP A 14 -15.85 23.39 3.86
C ASP A 14 -16.40 23.58 5.29
N ARG A 15 -17.05 24.72 5.59
CA ARG A 15 -17.72 24.92 6.90
C ARG A 15 -19.05 24.16 6.97
N ALA A 16 -19.79 24.11 5.85
CA ALA A 16 -21.03 23.34 5.76
C ALA A 16 -20.76 21.83 5.88
N GLY A 17 -19.73 21.33 5.20
CA GLY A 17 -19.26 19.95 5.32
C GLY A 17 -18.79 19.62 6.75
N ARG A 18 -17.93 20.47 7.34
CA ARG A 18 -17.50 20.29 8.73
C ARG A 18 -18.65 20.28 9.73
N GLY A 19 -19.71 21.06 9.53
CA GLY A 19 -20.87 21.05 10.43
C GLY A 19 -21.56 19.70 10.48
N PHE A 20 -21.77 19.04 9.32
CA PHE A 20 -22.34 17.70 9.27
C PHE A 20 -21.38 16.63 9.81
N PHE A 21 -20.09 16.70 9.45
CA PHE A 21 -19.08 15.79 9.98
C PHE A 21 -18.88 15.94 11.49
N ASP A 22 -18.94 17.16 12.04
CA ASP A 22 -18.81 17.42 13.48
C ASP A 22 -20.00 16.86 14.25
N LEU A 23 -21.22 16.94 13.69
CA LEU A 23 -22.40 16.28 14.25
C LEU A 23 -22.23 14.75 14.28
N LEU A 24 -21.73 14.15 13.21
CA LEU A 24 -21.44 12.70 13.17
C LEU A 24 -20.35 12.30 14.18
N VAL A 25 -19.33 13.14 14.37
CA VAL A 25 -18.26 12.90 15.36
C VAL A 25 -18.77 13.03 16.79
N GLN A 26 -19.64 14.01 17.06
CA GLN A 26 -20.28 14.19 18.36
C GLN A 26 -21.21 13.01 18.68
N ASP A 27 -22.01 12.56 17.72
CA ASP A 27 -22.87 11.38 17.86
C ASP A 27 -22.06 10.11 18.14
N ALA A 28 -20.94 9.91 17.42
CA ALA A 28 -20.04 8.78 17.67
C ALA A 28 -19.41 8.83 19.07
N ARG A 29 -19.03 10.02 19.57
CA ARG A 29 -18.51 10.18 20.95
C ARG A 29 -19.58 9.98 22.00
N GLN A 30 -20.80 10.47 21.75
CA GLN A 30 -21.96 10.30 22.61
C GLN A 30 -22.34 8.81 22.73
N ALA A 31 -22.49 8.10 21.62
CA ALA A 31 -22.77 6.67 21.58
C ALA A 31 -21.67 5.83 22.25
N SER A 32 -20.41 6.26 22.09
CA SER A 32 -19.29 5.65 22.81
C SER A 32 -19.36 5.91 24.31
N ALA A 33 -19.80 7.10 24.75
CA ALA A 33 -19.96 7.44 26.16
C ALA A 33 -21.15 6.71 26.82
N GLU A 34 -22.24 6.48 26.08
CA GLU A 34 -23.43 5.76 26.57
C GLU A 34 -23.18 4.26 26.78
N SER A 35 -22.19 3.69 26.06
CA SER A 35 -21.75 2.29 26.23
C SER A 35 -20.71 2.10 27.34
N VAL A 36 -20.22 3.18 27.97
CA VAL A 36 -19.38 3.14 29.17
C VAL A 36 -20.30 3.02 30.39
N GLY A 37 -20.89 1.84 30.58
CA GLY A 37 -21.52 1.48 31.86
C GLY A 37 -20.48 1.38 32.98
N ASP A 38 -20.98 1.13 34.21
CA ASP A 38 -20.31 1.07 35.53
C ASP A 38 -19.21 -0.02 35.66
N GLU A 39 -18.33 -0.13 34.66
CA GLU A 39 -17.23 -1.09 34.56
C GLU A 39 -15.89 -0.42 34.92
N GLU A 40 -15.89 0.45 35.93
CA GLU A 40 -14.72 1.22 36.38
C GLU A 40 -13.61 0.33 36.99
N ASP A 41 -13.95 -0.91 37.39
CA ASP A 41 -13.00 -1.87 37.96
C ASP A 41 -12.35 -2.81 36.93
N ARG A 42 -12.84 -2.85 35.70
CA ARG A 42 -12.15 -3.48 34.55
C ARG A 42 -11.65 -2.47 33.53
N ALA A 43 -11.72 -1.18 33.87
CA ALA A 43 -11.14 -0.12 33.07
C ALA A 43 -9.69 -0.47 32.71
N PHE A 44 -9.37 -0.40 31.41
CA PHE A 44 -8.04 -0.73 30.87
C PHE A 44 -6.91 -0.06 31.65
N TYR A 45 -7.14 1.15 32.19
CA TYR A 45 -6.16 1.90 32.96
C TYR A 45 -5.81 1.30 34.36
N LYS A 46 -6.56 0.33 34.87
CA LYS A 46 -6.23 -0.42 36.10
C LYS A 46 -5.52 -1.75 35.85
N LEU A 47 -5.59 -2.32 34.64
CA LEU A 47 -4.93 -3.60 34.33
C LEU A 47 -3.41 -3.41 34.16
N PRO A 48 -2.56 -4.36 34.59
CA PRO A 48 -1.10 -4.24 34.47
C PRO A 48 -0.68 -3.93 33.04
N VAL A 49 0.28 -3.03 32.87
CA VAL A 49 0.70 -2.42 31.59
C VAL A 49 0.94 -3.45 30.50
N LEU A 50 1.49 -4.62 30.86
CA LEU A 50 1.72 -5.75 29.95
C LEU A 50 0.43 -6.26 29.26
N LYS A 51 -0.70 -6.36 29.97
CA LYS A 51 -1.96 -6.81 29.35
C LYS A 51 -2.47 -5.80 28.31
N ARG A 52 -2.27 -4.50 28.56
CA ARG A 52 -2.67 -3.45 27.61
C ARG A 52 -1.84 -3.50 26.33
N MET A 53 -0.52 -3.72 26.46
CA MET A 53 0.35 -3.85 25.29
C MET A 53 -0.06 -5.02 24.39
N VAL A 54 -0.40 -6.18 24.97
CA VAL A 54 -0.85 -7.35 24.19
C VAL A 54 -2.15 -7.05 23.43
N ILE A 55 -3.10 -6.36 24.05
CA ILE A 55 -4.39 -6.03 23.43
C ILE A 55 -4.22 -4.96 22.35
N MET A 56 -3.41 -3.94 22.60
CA MET A 56 -3.06 -2.94 21.59
C MET A 56 -2.26 -3.52 20.43
N LEU A 57 -1.45 -4.55 20.69
CA LEU A 57 -0.77 -5.32 19.65
C LEU A 57 -1.73 -6.18 18.82
N GLY A 58 -2.97 -6.42 19.27
CA GLY A 58 -3.97 -7.17 18.50
C GLY A 58 -4.19 -6.61 17.09
N GLY A 59 -4.24 -5.27 16.95
CA GLY A 59 -4.34 -4.62 15.63
C GLY A 59 -3.14 -4.91 14.73
N PRO A 60 -1.91 -4.53 15.13
CA PRO A 60 -0.70 -4.87 14.38
C PRO A 60 -0.49 -6.37 14.14
N ALA A 61 -0.78 -7.23 15.12
CA ALA A 61 -0.61 -8.68 15.02
C ALA A 61 -1.57 -9.30 13.99
N MET A 62 -2.80 -8.79 13.88
CA MET A 62 -3.74 -9.26 12.87
C MET A 62 -3.28 -8.89 11.46
N ASN A 63 -2.67 -7.70 11.27
CA ASN A 63 -2.05 -7.33 10.01
C ASN A 63 -0.89 -8.27 9.65
N PHE A 64 -0.05 -8.62 10.64
CA PHE A 64 1.05 -9.55 10.42
C PHE A 64 0.57 -10.97 10.07
N LEU A 65 -0.51 -11.44 10.72
CA LEU A 65 -1.16 -12.71 10.37
C LEU A 65 -1.64 -12.70 8.91
N LEU A 66 -2.30 -11.62 8.48
CA LEU A 66 -2.72 -11.47 7.08
C LEU A 66 -1.51 -11.48 6.14
N ALA A 67 -0.42 -10.79 6.48
CA ALA A 67 0.80 -10.82 5.69
C ALA A 67 1.33 -12.25 5.52
N ILE A 68 1.44 -13.02 6.60
CA ILE A 68 1.89 -14.43 6.55
C ILE A 68 0.99 -15.27 5.64
N VAL A 69 -0.33 -15.17 5.81
CA VAL A 69 -1.29 -15.95 5.02
C VAL A 69 -1.21 -15.60 3.54
N LEU A 70 -1.20 -14.30 3.21
CA LEU A 70 -1.12 -13.83 1.83
C LEU A 70 0.21 -14.24 1.19
N PHE A 71 1.33 -14.08 1.89
CA PHE A 71 2.64 -14.55 1.41
C PHE A 71 2.66 -16.06 1.21
N ALA A 72 2.10 -16.85 2.13
CA ALA A 72 2.03 -18.30 1.98
C ALA A 72 1.23 -18.69 0.73
N ILE A 73 0.09 -18.06 0.48
CA ILE A 73 -0.73 -18.30 -0.73
C ILE A 73 0.07 -17.94 -1.99
N VAL A 74 0.72 -16.77 -2.01
CA VAL A 74 1.51 -16.32 -3.16
C VAL A 74 2.68 -17.27 -3.42
N LEU A 75 3.43 -17.66 -2.38
CA LEU A 75 4.57 -18.56 -2.50
C LEU A 75 4.15 -19.98 -2.92
N CYS A 76 3.02 -20.49 -2.42
CA CYS A 76 2.50 -21.79 -2.84
C CYS A 76 1.90 -21.77 -4.25
N GLY A 77 1.29 -20.66 -4.65
CA GLY A 77 0.63 -20.53 -5.96
C GLY A 77 1.60 -20.20 -7.10
N PHE A 78 2.45 -19.21 -6.91
CA PHE A 78 3.41 -18.74 -7.93
C PHE A 78 4.82 -19.32 -7.77
N GLY A 79 5.15 -19.85 -6.59
CA GLY A 79 6.51 -20.28 -6.26
C GLY A 79 7.42 -19.13 -5.85
N VAL A 80 8.71 -19.44 -5.68
CA VAL A 80 9.76 -18.45 -5.43
C VAL A 80 10.39 -18.01 -6.75
N THR A 81 10.39 -16.71 -7.03
CA THR A 81 11.11 -16.16 -8.19
C THR A 81 12.61 -16.22 -7.91
N THR A 82 13.35 -16.99 -8.70
CA THR A 82 14.81 -17.06 -8.57
C THR A 82 15.37 -15.82 -9.28
N PRO A 83 16.06 -14.90 -8.59
CA PRO A 83 16.67 -13.76 -9.26
C PRO A 83 17.75 -14.27 -10.23
N THR A 84 17.57 -13.97 -11.51
CA THR A 84 18.49 -14.36 -12.59
C THR A 84 19.29 -13.14 -13.06
N THR A 85 20.57 -13.34 -13.34
CA THR A 85 21.43 -12.35 -14.03
C THR A 85 21.35 -12.49 -15.55
N THR A 86 20.56 -13.42 -16.05
CA THR A 86 20.38 -13.68 -17.48
C THR A 86 19.06 -13.08 -17.96
N VAL A 87 19.14 -12.14 -18.90
CA VAL A 87 17.99 -11.55 -19.59
C VAL A 87 17.39 -12.59 -20.55
N GLY A 88 16.09 -12.83 -20.45
CA GLY A 88 15.44 -14.01 -21.07
C GLY A 88 15.37 -13.99 -22.59
N GLN A 89 15.19 -12.83 -23.23
CA GLN A 89 15.19 -12.69 -24.69
C GLN A 89 15.73 -11.30 -25.04
N VAL A 90 16.83 -11.26 -25.80
CA VAL A 90 17.31 -10.06 -26.47
C VAL A 90 17.28 -10.32 -27.97
N ASN A 91 16.92 -9.31 -28.76
CA ASN A 91 17.02 -9.40 -30.22
C ASN A 91 18.49 -9.63 -30.56
N ALA A 92 18.78 -10.53 -31.50
CA ALA A 92 20.16 -10.86 -31.86
C ALA A 92 20.75 -9.88 -32.87
N CYS A 93 19.90 -9.27 -33.71
CA CYS A 93 20.30 -8.33 -34.75
C CYS A 93 19.28 -7.20 -34.93
N ILE A 94 19.73 -6.10 -35.52
CA ILE A 94 18.89 -4.94 -35.84
C ILE A 94 18.22 -5.18 -37.20
N VAL A 95 16.90 -5.06 -37.23
CA VAL A 95 16.08 -5.24 -38.44
C VAL A 95 15.38 -3.91 -38.77
N PRO A 96 15.33 -3.48 -40.05
CA PRO A 96 14.63 -2.26 -40.44
C PRO A 96 13.13 -2.28 -40.11
N ALA A 97 12.59 -1.13 -39.67
CA ALA A 97 11.16 -0.98 -39.41
C ALA A 97 10.34 -1.25 -40.69
N GLY A 98 9.36 -2.16 -40.61
CA GLY A 98 8.52 -2.56 -41.73
C GLY A 98 9.01 -3.79 -42.51
N SER A 99 10.12 -4.41 -42.10
CA SER A 99 10.54 -5.70 -42.67
C SER A 99 9.79 -6.88 -42.06
N THR A 100 9.63 -7.96 -42.82
CA THR A 100 9.07 -9.24 -42.35
C THR A 100 10.13 -10.17 -41.75
N ALA A 101 11.40 -9.75 -41.71
CA ALA A 101 12.50 -10.55 -41.15
C ALA A 101 12.43 -10.56 -39.62
N SER A 102 12.66 -11.73 -39.03
CA SER A 102 12.74 -11.90 -37.57
C SER A 102 14.10 -11.45 -37.06
N ALA A 103 14.11 -10.76 -35.91
CA ALA A 103 15.31 -10.33 -35.21
C ALA A 103 15.88 -11.41 -34.25
N ASP A 104 15.41 -12.65 -34.39
CA ASP A 104 15.93 -13.81 -33.64
C ASP A 104 17.30 -14.26 -34.17
N ALA A 105 18.10 -14.90 -33.31
CA ALA A 105 19.45 -15.35 -33.67
C ALA A 105 19.49 -16.37 -34.81
N ALA A 106 18.40 -17.11 -35.06
CA ALA A 106 18.34 -18.16 -36.06
C ALA A 106 17.99 -17.63 -37.47
N THR A 107 17.36 -16.46 -37.55
CA THR A 107 16.74 -15.89 -38.75
C THR A 107 17.32 -14.54 -39.11
N CYS A 108 18.32 -14.06 -38.37
CA CYS A 108 19.04 -12.84 -38.71
C CYS A 108 19.58 -12.88 -40.15
N PRO A 109 19.21 -11.89 -40.99
CA PRO A 109 19.71 -11.85 -42.37
C PRO A 109 21.23 -11.68 -42.38
N ALA A 110 21.89 -12.32 -43.34
CA ALA A 110 23.35 -12.27 -43.46
C ALA A 110 23.84 -10.82 -43.61
N GLY A 111 24.67 -10.38 -42.66
CA GLY A 111 25.21 -9.01 -42.62
C GLY A 111 24.42 -8.01 -41.78
N ALA A 112 23.34 -8.42 -41.10
CA ALA A 112 22.67 -7.54 -40.14
C ALA A 112 23.58 -7.20 -38.94
N PRO A 113 23.66 -5.93 -38.51
CA PRO A 113 24.45 -5.57 -37.35
C PRO A 113 23.86 -6.19 -36.08
N ALA A 114 24.74 -6.68 -35.21
CA ALA A 114 24.35 -7.24 -33.91
C ALA A 114 23.62 -6.17 -33.09
N ALA A 115 22.56 -6.57 -32.40
CA ALA A 115 21.89 -5.67 -31.48
C ALA A 115 22.82 -5.38 -30.28
N PRO A 116 22.82 -4.13 -29.77
CA PRO A 116 23.47 -3.86 -28.50
C PRO A 116 22.73 -4.62 -27.39
N GLY A 117 23.46 -5.49 -26.69
CA GLY A 117 22.97 -6.26 -25.54
C GLY A 117 22.81 -5.41 -24.29
#